data_AF-A0A969TZG5-F1
#
_entry.id   AF-A0A969TZG5-F1
#
_cell.length_a   1.000
_cell.length_b   1.000
_cell.length_c   1.000
_cell.angle_alpha   90.00
_cell.angle_beta   90.00
_cell.angle_gamma   90.00
#
_symmetry.space_group_name_H-M   'P 1'
#
loop_
_entity.id
_entity.type
_entity.pdbx_description
1 polymer ?
#
loop_
_entity_poly.entity_id
_entity_poly.type
_entity_poly.pdbx_seq_one_letter_code
_entity_poly.pdbx_strand_id
1 'polypeptide(L)'
;MLSGRLWPQIGGHPRYLDIIGVNYYANNQWILNGPALERTHPQHRPFRDMLRETHERYHRPLFIAETGTEGDGRPDWFGHIAREARAAMEMGISLEGL
;
A
#
# COMPACT_ATOMS: atom_id res chain seq x y z
N MET A 1 1.89 -8.93 15.11
CA MET A 1 0.76 -9.61 15.75
C MET A 1 0.32 -10.83 14.97
N LEU A 2 -0.30 -10.69 13.78
CA LEU A 2 -0.85 -11.85 13.04
C LEU A 2 0.19 -12.87 12.57
N SER A 3 1.35 -12.43 12.08
CA SER A 3 2.41 -13.35 11.62
C SER A 3 3.23 -13.99 12.76
N GLY A 4 3.03 -13.58 14.01
CA GLY A 4 3.82 -14.07 15.16
C GLY A 4 5.31 -13.67 15.16
N ARG A 5 5.85 -12.92 14.17
CA ARG A 5 7.30 -12.65 14.05
C ARG A 5 7.99 -12.01 15.26
N LEU A 6 7.33 -11.06 15.93
CA LEU A 6 7.92 -10.34 17.07
C LEU A 6 7.55 -10.96 18.42
N TRP A 7 6.33 -11.51 18.53
CA TRP A 7 5.83 -12.05 19.79
C TRP A 7 4.93 -13.27 19.51
N PRO A 8 5.50 -14.48 19.31
CA PRO A 8 4.74 -15.67 18.94
C PRO A 8 3.71 -16.12 19.99
N GLN A 9 3.98 -15.89 21.28
CA GLN A 9 3.15 -16.37 22.40
C GLN A 9 1.75 -15.77 22.48
N ILE A 10 1.47 -14.67 21.77
CA ILE A 10 0.13 -14.08 21.70
C ILE A 10 -0.71 -14.67 20.54
N GLY A 11 -0.31 -15.84 20.02
CA GLY A 11 -1.13 -16.66 19.11
C GLY A 11 -0.97 -16.37 17.62
N GLY A 12 -0.02 -15.52 17.22
CA GLY A 12 0.26 -15.24 15.81
C GLY A 12 1.04 -16.36 15.12
N HIS A 13 0.81 -16.55 13.82
CA HIS A 13 1.56 -17.51 13.00
C HIS A 13 1.53 -17.09 11.51
N PRO A 14 2.61 -17.28 10.73
CA PRO A 14 2.60 -16.97 9.30
C PRO A 14 1.56 -17.73 8.46
N ARG A 15 0.93 -18.76 9.03
CA ARG A 15 -0.06 -19.62 8.36
C ARG A 15 -1.44 -18.97 8.31
N TYR A 16 -1.65 -17.92 9.11
CA TYR A 16 -2.90 -17.17 9.16
C TYR A 16 -2.89 -15.97 8.20
N LEU A 17 -1.86 -15.85 7.37
CA LEU A 17 -1.67 -14.74 6.44
C LEU A 17 -1.46 -15.31 5.03
N ASP A 18 -2.55 -15.46 4.30
CA ASP A 18 -2.53 -15.93 2.91
C ASP A 18 -2.28 -14.77 1.94
N ILE A 19 -2.92 -13.63 2.18
CA ILE A 19 -2.85 -12.41 1.37
C ILE A 19 -2.87 -11.17 2.28
N ILE A 20 -2.24 -10.08 1.85
CA ILE A 20 -2.21 -8.81 2.58
C ILE A 20 -3.04 -7.75 1.83
N GLY A 21 -4.05 -7.21 2.50
CA GLY A 21 -4.77 -6.03 2.04
C GLY A 21 -4.05 -4.76 2.48
N VAL A 22 -3.85 -3.82 1.56
CA VAL A 22 -3.30 -2.49 1.87
C VAL A 22 -4.34 -1.39 1.60
N ASN A 23 -4.38 -0.40 2.48
CA ASN A 23 -5.27 0.75 2.36
C ASN A 23 -4.41 2.00 2.10
N TYR A 24 -4.70 2.73 1.01
CA TYR A 24 -3.93 3.90 0.62
C TYR A 24 -4.80 4.99 0.00
N TYR A 25 -4.79 6.18 0.60
CA TYR A 25 -5.63 7.32 0.21
C TYR A 25 -4.80 8.54 -0.21
N ALA A 26 -5.46 9.51 -0.85
CA ALA A 26 -4.83 10.71 -1.40
C ALA A 26 -4.08 11.57 -0.38
N ASN A 27 -4.45 11.49 0.90
CA ASN A 27 -3.86 12.26 2.00
C ASN A 27 -2.97 11.43 2.94
N ASN A 28 -2.57 10.21 2.56
CA ASN A 28 -1.77 9.34 3.42
C ASN A 28 -0.35 9.85 3.70
N GLN A 29 0.19 10.74 2.88
CA GLN A 29 1.52 11.31 3.05
C GLN A 29 1.42 12.75 3.53
N TRP A 30 2.10 13.09 4.62
CA TRP A 30 2.06 14.40 5.26
C TRP A 30 3.36 14.66 6.02
N ILE A 31 3.66 15.93 6.26
CA ILE A 31 4.78 16.35 7.13
C ILE A 31 4.26 16.47 8.55
N LEU A 32 5.03 16.03 9.55
CA LEU A 32 4.65 16.21 10.96
C LEU A 32 4.33 17.67 11.27
N ASN A 33 3.11 17.95 11.74
CA ASN A 33 2.57 19.30 11.95
C ASN A 33 2.50 20.18 10.67
N GLY A 34 2.44 19.55 9.51
CA GLY A 34 2.33 20.18 8.20
C GLY A 34 1.14 19.65 7.40
N PRO A 35 0.99 20.11 6.14
CA PRO A 35 -0.10 19.66 5.28
C PRO A 35 0.15 18.23 4.76
N ALA A 36 -0.91 17.66 4.17
CA ALA A 36 -0.73 16.53 3.27
C ALA A 36 0.17 16.93 2.09
N LEU A 37 1.00 15.99 1.65
CA LEU A 37 1.89 16.19 0.51
C LEU A 37 1.12 15.97 -0.79
N GLU A 38 1.16 16.97 -1.66
CA GLU A 38 0.75 16.81 -3.05
C GLU A 38 1.61 15.75 -3.74
N ARG A 39 1.05 15.02 -4.72
CA ARG A 39 1.77 13.96 -5.45
C ARG A 39 2.98 14.48 -6.24
N THR A 40 3.00 15.77 -6.56
CA THR A 40 4.11 16.44 -7.25
C THR A 40 5.21 16.91 -6.28
N HIS A 41 4.97 16.82 -4.97
CA HIS A 41 5.94 17.25 -3.98
C HIS A 41 7.20 16.38 -4.07
N PRO A 42 8.43 16.94 -4.04
CA PRO A 42 9.67 16.17 -4.21
C PRO A 42 9.88 15.06 -3.17
N GLN A 43 9.28 15.20 -2.00
CA GLN A 43 9.34 14.20 -0.92
C GLN A 43 8.19 13.19 -0.94
N HIS A 44 7.22 13.34 -1.85
CA HIS A 44 6.14 12.38 -1.99
C HIS A 44 6.72 11.06 -2.52
N ARG A 45 6.52 9.99 -1.76
CA ARG A 45 7.00 8.65 -2.10
C ARG A 45 6.04 7.97 -3.07
N PRO A 46 6.52 7.31 -4.13
CA PRO A 46 5.66 6.48 -4.98
C PRO A 46 4.96 5.38 -4.18
N PHE A 47 3.71 5.08 -4.51
CA PHE A 47 2.95 4.04 -3.82
C PHE A 47 3.51 2.64 -4.12
N ARG A 48 4.03 2.43 -5.34
CA ARG A 48 4.70 1.19 -5.73
C ARG A 48 5.88 0.81 -4.82
N ASP A 49 6.58 1.79 -4.25
CA ASP A 49 7.69 1.53 -3.32
C ASP A 49 7.18 1.05 -1.96
N MET A 50 6.06 1.58 -1.48
CA MET A 50 5.42 1.11 -0.25
C MET A 50 4.84 -0.31 -0.43
N LEU A 51 4.29 -0.61 -1.61
CA LEU A 51 3.88 -1.97 -1.99
C LEU A 51 5.08 -2.92 -1.97
N ARG A 52 6.21 -2.52 -2.56
CA ARG A 52 7.46 -3.29 -2.53
C ARG A 52 7.91 -3.59 -1.10
N GLU A 53 8.01 -2.57 -0.26
CA GLU A 53 8.41 -2.71 1.15
C GLU A 53 7.47 -3.66 1.91
N THR A 54 6.17 -3.58 1.64
CA THR A 54 5.17 -4.47 2.25
C THR A 54 5.36 -5.91 1.77
N HIS A 55 5.54 -6.11 0.46
CA HIS A 55 5.78 -7.44 -0.13
C HIS A 55 7.08 -8.05 0.40
N GLU A 56 8.19 -7.30 0.43
CA GLU A 56 9.48 -7.72 1.01
C GLU A 56 9.36 -8.03 2.51
N ARG A 57 8.46 -7.36 3.24
CA ARG A 57 8.26 -7.63 4.66
C ARG A 57 7.54 -8.94 4.92
N TYR A 58 6.48 -9.22 4.17
CA TYR A 58 5.57 -10.34 4.46
C TYR A 58 5.76 -11.55 3.54
N HIS A 59 6.34 -11.37 2.36
CA HIS A 59 6.49 -12.38 1.31
C HIS A 59 5.15 -13.08 0.99
N ARG A 60 4.08 -12.29 0.91
CA ARG A 60 2.73 -12.73 0.58
C ARG A 60 2.18 -11.89 -0.58
N PRO A 61 1.29 -12.45 -1.40
CA PRO A 61 0.51 -11.67 -2.35
C PRO A 61 -0.17 -10.48 -1.68
N LEU A 62 -0.30 -9.39 -2.42
CA LEU A 62 -0.95 -8.16 -1.99
C LEU A 62 -2.26 -7.94 -2.76
N PHE A 63 -3.16 -7.16 -2.20
CA PHE A 63 -4.20 -6.46 -2.96
C PHE A 63 -4.43 -5.08 -2.34
N ILE A 64 -4.84 -4.11 -3.15
CA ILE A 64 -5.24 -2.80 -2.66
C ILE A 64 -6.67 -2.95 -2.19
N ALA A 65 -6.87 -3.01 -0.87
CA ALA A 65 -8.17 -3.28 -0.26
C ALA A 65 -9.03 -2.02 -0.23
N GLU A 66 -8.41 -0.86 -0.05
CA GLU A 66 -9.09 0.42 -0.05
C GLU A 66 -8.24 1.51 -0.69
N THR A 67 -8.88 2.32 -1.51
CA THR A 67 -8.32 3.57 -2.01
C THR A 67 -9.43 4.53 -2.42
N GLY A 68 -9.16 5.84 -2.35
CA GLY A 68 -10.14 6.82 -2.80
C GLY A 68 -9.72 8.27 -2.62
N THR A 69 -10.53 9.14 -3.22
CA THR A 69 -10.59 10.58 -3.00
C THR A 69 -12.03 11.06 -3.23
N GLU A 70 -12.30 12.33 -3.02
CA GLU A 70 -13.64 12.91 -3.07
C GLU A 70 -13.90 13.65 -4.39
N GLY A 71 -15.19 13.82 -4.72
CA GLY A 71 -15.64 14.66 -5.83
C GLY A 71 -15.09 14.29 -7.20
N ASP A 72 -14.69 15.30 -7.96
CA ASP A 72 -14.24 15.19 -9.34
C ASP A 72 -12.80 14.64 -9.47
N GLY A 73 -12.07 14.53 -8.35
CA GLY A 73 -10.72 13.95 -8.33
C GLY A 73 -10.70 12.42 -8.49
N ARG A 74 -11.84 11.75 -8.34
CA ARG A 74 -11.94 10.27 -8.34
C ARG A 74 -11.36 9.59 -9.58
N PRO A 75 -11.65 10.03 -10.83
CA PRO A 75 -11.11 9.37 -12.02
C PRO A 75 -9.59 9.49 -12.13
N ASP A 76 -9.04 10.68 -11.84
CA ASP A 76 -7.60 10.91 -11.85
C ASP A 76 -6.89 10.09 -10.77
N TRP A 77 -7.46 10.05 -9.56
CA TRP A 77 -6.95 9.26 -8.45
C TRP A 77 -6.93 7.76 -8.77
N PHE A 78 -8.05 7.21 -9.24
CA PHE A 78 -8.12 5.80 -9.60
C PHE A 78 -7.14 5.45 -10.72
N GLY A 79 -7.03 6.32 -11.73
CA GLY A 79 -6.03 6.17 -12.79
C GLY A 79 -4.59 6.21 -12.27
N HIS A 80 -4.29 7.05 -11.29
CA HIS A 80 -2.98 7.07 -10.62
C HIS A 80 -2.70 5.77 -9.88
N ILE A 81 -3.64 5.27 -9.08
CA ILE A 81 -3.47 4.01 -8.34
C ILE A 81 -3.31 2.83 -9.29
N ALA A 82 -4.08 2.75 -10.38
CA ALA A 82 -3.92 1.72 -11.39
C ALA A 82 -2.52 1.74 -12.05
N ARG A 83 -1.92 2.92 -12.26
CA ARG A 83 -0.54 3.04 -12.78
C ARG A 83 0.49 2.58 -11.75
N GLU A 84 0.33 2.94 -10.48
CA GLU A 84 1.21 2.48 -9.40
C GLU A 84 1.13 0.97 -9.20
N ALA A 85 -0.09 0.41 -9.23
CA ALA A 85 -0.34 -1.02 -9.16
C ALA A 85 0.36 -1.77 -10.30
N ARG A 86 0.19 -1.32 -11.55
CA ARG A 86 0.87 -1.92 -12.70
C ARG A 86 2.39 -1.85 -12.58
N ALA A 87 2.92 -0.70 -12.18
CA ALA A 87 4.36 -0.56 -11.99
C ALA A 87 4.92 -1.46 -10.88
N ALA A 88 4.15 -1.68 -9.81
CA ALA A 88 4.52 -2.64 -8.77
C ALA A 88 4.56 -4.08 -9.32
N MET A 89 3.58 -4.47 -10.14
CA MET A 89 3.58 -5.77 -10.82
C MET A 89 4.79 -5.94 -11.75
N GLU A 90 5.16 -4.89 -12.49
CA GLU A 90 6.36 -4.87 -13.35
C GLU A 90 7.66 -5.03 -12.55
N MET A 91 7.67 -4.64 -11.27
CA MET A 91 8.78 -4.86 -10.33
C MET A 91 8.80 -6.28 -9.73
N GLY A 92 7.86 -7.16 -10.11
CA GLY A 92 7.76 -8.55 -9.62
C GLY A 92 6.97 -8.71 -8.33
N ILE A 93 6.20 -7.70 -7.92
CA ILE A 93 5.31 -7.79 -6.76
C ILE A 93 4.04 -8.55 -7.16
N SER A 94 3.71 -9.62 -6.43
CA SER A 94 2.43 -10.33 -6.59
C SER A 94 1.31 -9.45 -6.05
N LEU A 95 0.59 -8.81 -6.96
CA LEU A 95 -0.57 -7.96 -6.68
C LEU A 95 -1.78 -8.55 -7.39
N GLU A 96 -2.75 -9.02 -6.61
CA GLU A 96 -3.88 -9.83 -7.07
C GLU A 96 -5.16 -9.02 -7.26
N GLY A 97 -5.14 -7.73 -6.91
CA GLY A 97 -6.33 -6.88 -7.01
C GLY A 97 -6.09 -5.41 -6.68
N LEU A 98 -7.02 -4.60 -7.20
CA LEU A 98 -7.26 -3.19 -6.90
C LEU A 98 -8.74 -3.00 -6.53
#